data_AF-A0AAE4ZC58-F1
#
_entry.id   AF-A0AAE4ZC58-F1
#
_cell.length_a   1.000
_cell.length_b   1.000
_cell.length_c   1.000
_cell.angle_alpha   90.00
_cell.angle_beta   90.00
_cell.angle_gamma   90.00
#
_symmetry.space_group_name_H-M   'P 1'
#
loop_
_entity.id
_entity.type
_entity.pdbx_description
1 polymer ?
#
loop_
_entity_poly.entity_id
_entity_poly.type
_entity_poly.pdbx_seq_one_letter_code
_entity_poly.pdbx_strand_id
1 'polypeptide(L)'
;MRDITLTIPRNRVVAFIGPSGCGKSTLLRCFNRMNDLIPSARVTGEVSYHGTNLYGEDVDPVEVRRRIGMVFQKPNPFPKSIYDNVAFGPRINGFRGDLDEL
;
A
#
# COMPACT_ATOMS: atom_id res chain seq x y z
N MET A 1 12.39 13.29 3.90
CA MET A 1 12.91 12.57 2.72
C MET A 1 13.00 13.55 1.57
N ARG A 2 14.07 13.48 0.79
CA ARG A 2 14.29 14.29 -0.41
C ARG A 2 15.01 13.38 -1.42
N ASP A 3 14.66 13.53 -2.69
CA ASP A 3 15.41 12.98 -3.84
C ASP A 3 15.72 11.48 -3.77
N ILE A 4 14.69 10.67 -3.54
CA ILE A 4 14.83 9.21 -3.51
C ILE A 4 14.65 8.66 -4.93
N THR A 5 15.66 7.95 -5.42
CA THR A 5 15.59 7.17 -6.66
C THR A 5 15.85 5.71 -6.34
N LEU A 6 14.89 4.83 -6.66
CA LEU A 6 15.02 3.39 -6.44
C LEU A 6 14.19 2.62 -7.46
N THR A 7 14.56 1.37 -7.70
CA THR A 7 13.78 0.42 -8.50
C THR A 7 13.53 -0.82 -7.67
N ILE A 8 12.26 -1.22 -7.53
CA ILE A 8 11.87 -2.48 -6.89
C ILE A 8 11.71 -3.54 -7.99
N PRO A 9 12.62 -4.54 -8.07
CA PRO A 9 12.50 -5.61 -9.07
C PRO A 9 11.27 -6.48 -8.79
N ARG A 10 10.63 -6.97 -9.86
CA ARG A 10 9.51 -7.91 -9.75
C ARG A 10 9.94 -9.19 -9.03
N ASN A 11 9.04 -9.75 -8.23
CA ASN A 11 9.21 -11.03 -7.51
C ASN A 11 10.44 -11.06 -6.59
N ARG A 12 10.77 -9.92 -5.98
CA ARG A 12 11.87 -9.80 -5.01
C ARG A 12 11.36 -9.24 -3.69
N VAL A 13 11.93 -9.77 -2.61
CA VAL A 13 11.78 -9.19 -1.28
C VAL A 13 12.82 -8.08 -1.14
N VAL A 14 12.36 -6.85 -0.88
CA VAL A 14 13.21 -5.68 -0.68
C VAL A 14 13.03 -5.18 0.74
N ALA A 15 14.13 -5.01 1.47
CA ALA A 15 14.13 -4.48 2.83
C ALA A 15 14.64 -3.04 2.84
N PHE A 16 13.93 -2.16 3.55
CA PHE A 16 14.39 -0.80 3.85
C PHE A 16 14.87 -0.73 5.30
N ILE A 17 16.17 -0.55 5.49
CA ILE A 17 16.81 -0.52 6.82
C ILE A 17 17.35 0.89 7.09
N GLY A 18 17.14 1.40 8.30
CA GLY A 18 17.68 2.68 8.72
C GLY A 18 17.14 3.14 10.07
N PRO A 19 17.68 4.23 10.65
CA PRO A 19 17.30 4.73 11.97
C PRO A 19 15.82 5.07 12.09
N SER A 20 15.30 5.14 13.32
CA SER A 20 13.94 5.66 13.54
C SER A 20 13.81 7.08 12.96
N GLY A 21 12.65 7.39 12.37
CA GLY A 21 12.40 8.71 11.79
C GLY A 21 13.08 9.00 10.44
N CYS A 22 13.89 8.10 9.88
CA CYS A 22 14.54 8.35 8.57
C CYS A 22 13.56 8.36 7.37
N GLY A 23 12.29 8.02 7.58
CA GLY A 23 11.22 8.14 6.59
C GLY A 23 10.77 6.83 5.93
N LYS A 24 11.24 5.66 6.37
CA LYS A 24 10.84 4.34 5.79
C LYS A 24 9.33 4.19 5.61
N SER A 25 8.57 4.46 6.68
CA SER A 25 7.10 4.35 6.64
C SER A 25 6.48 5.39 5.71
N THR A 26 7.07 6.58 5.62
CA THR A 26 6.65 7.63 4.68
C THR A 26 6.85 7.16 3.23
N LEU A 27 8.00 6.56 2.90
CA LEU A 27 8.28 6.00 1.58
C LEU A 27 7.32 4.86 1.23
N LEU A 28 7.12 3.90 2.15
CA LEU A 28 6.20 2.77 1.92
C LEU A 28 4.77 3.24 1.62
N ARG A 29 4.31 4.29 2.30
CA ARG A 29 2.97 4.89 2.08
C ARG A 29 2.84 5.62 0.74
N CYS A 30 3.95 5.97 0.07
CA CYS A 30 3.87 6.51 -1.29
C CYS A 30 3.39 5.44 -2.28
N PHE A 31 3.76 4.16 -2.08
CA PHE A 31 3.42 3.09 -3.02
C PHE A 31 1.93 2.78 -3.06
N ASN A 32 1.19 2.94 -1.97
CA ASN A 32 -0.27 2.75 -1.94
C ASN A 32 -1.05 4.05 -1.74
N ARG A 33 -0.39 5.21 -1.93
CA ARG A 33 -0.99 6.55 -1.81
C ARG A 33 -1.69 6.79 -0.48
N MET A 34 -1.17 6.22 0.61
CA MET A 34 -1.68 6.49 1.96
C MET A 34 -1.23 7.85 2.48
N ASN A 35 -0.18 8.44 1.91
CA ASN A 35 0.24 9.80 2.26
C ASN A 35 -0.78 10.86 1.84
N ASP A 36 -1.60 10.61 0.81
CA ASP A 36 -2.67 11.51 0.35
C ASP A 36 -3.71 11.78 1.45
N LEU A 37 -3.82 10.89 2.45
CA LEU A 37 -4.71 11.05 3.62
C LEU A 37 -4.09 11.92 4.73
N ILE A 38 -2.84 12.34 4.59
CA ILE A 38 -2.11 13.13 5.58
C ILE A 38 -2.05 14.57 5.06
N PRO A 39 -2.79 15.53 5.64
CA PRO A 39 -2.88 16.90 5.08
C PRO A 39 -1.54 17.63 4.95
N SER A 40 -0.57 17.30 5.82
CA SER A 40 0.78 17.90 5.79
C SER A 40 1.74 17.21 4.81
N ALA A 41 1.34 16.07 4.23
CA ALA A 41 2.18 15.34 3.31
C ALA A 41 2.06 15.91 1.88
N ARG A 42 3.21 16.12 1.26
CA ARG A 42 3.31 16.47 -0.16
C ARG A 42 4.22 15.46 -0.83
N VAL A 43 3.77 14.92 -1.96
CA VAL A 43 4.54 14.02 -2.80
C VAL A 43 4.80 14.72 -4.12
N THR A 44 6.06 14.74 -4.54
CA THR A 44 6.52 15.32 -5.81
C THR A 44 7.45 14.33 -6.49
N GLY A 45 7.50 14.35 -7.82
CA GLY A 45 8.22 13.37 -8.62
C GLY A 45 7.29 12.28 -9.14
N GLU A 46 7.85 11.12 -9.46
CA GLU A 46 7.12 10.02 -10.08
C GLU A 46 7.25 8.73 -9.25
N VAL A 47 6.15 8.02 -9.09
CA VAL A 47 6.13 6.66 -8.53
C VAL A 47 5.38 5.76 -9.49
N SER A 48 6.09 4.95 -10.27
CA SER A 48 5.50 4.14 -11.34
C SER A 48 5.31 2.69 -10.90
N TYR A 49 4.12 2.13 -11.17
CA TYR A 49 3.80 0.73 -10.96
C TYR A 49 3.29 0.14 -12.29
N HIS A 50 3.98 -0.89 -12.79
CA HIS A 50 3.70 -1.49 -14.12
C HIS A 50 3.62 -0.47 -15.28
N GLY A 51 4.46 0.58 -15.25
CA GLY A 51 4.49 1.62 -16.28
C GLY A 51 3.45 2.72 -16.11
N THR A 52 2.62 2.66 -15.07
CA THR A 52 1.65 3.71 -14.74
C THR A 52 2.15 4.53 -13.56
N ASN A 53 2.27 5.85 -13.71
CA ASN A 53 2.53 6.74 -12.59
C ASN A 53 1.33 6.76 -11.64
N LEU A 54 1.53 6.28 -10.42
CA LEU A 54 0.49 6.16 -9.40
C LEU A 54 -0.13 7.52 -9.02
N TYR A 55 0.61 8.61 -9.19
CA TYR A 55 0.20 9.98 -8.90
C TYR A 55 -0.29 10.75 -10.13
N GLY A 56 -0.52 10.06 -11.26
CA GLY A 56 -1.11 10.66 -12.45
C GLY A 56 -2.56 11.10 -12.24
N GLU A 57 -3.02 12.07 -13.04
CA GLU A 57 -4.37 12.66 -12.93
C GLU A 57 -5.49 11.64 -13.11
N ASP A 58 -5.29 10.65 -13.99
CA ASP A 58 -6.27 9.61 -14.30
C ASP A 58 -6.24 8.39 -13.36
N VAL A 59 -5.41 8.42 -12.29
CA VAL A 59 -5.25 7.28 -11.40
C VAL A 59 -6.09 7.44 -10.15
N ASP A 60 -7.07 6.54 -9.99
CA ASP A 60 -7.87 6.42 -8.76
C ASP A 60 -7.03 5.83 -7.60
N PRO A 61 -6.85 6.56 -6.49
CA PRO A 61 -6.18 6.04 -5.30
C PRO A 61 -6.80 4.76 -4.73
N VAL A 62 -8.11 4.57 -4.89
CA VAL A 62 -8.82 3.37 -4.40
C VAL A 62 -8.36 2.13 -5.15
N GLU A 63 -8.24 2.22 -6.48
CA GLU A 63 -7.72 1.14 -7.31
C GLU A 63 -6.25 0.83 -7.02
N VAL A 64 -5.43 1.85 -6.74
CA VAL A 64 -4.04 1.64 -6.29
C VAL A 64 -3.99 0.82 -5.01
N ARG A 65 -4.84 1.13 -4.02
CA ARG A 65 -4.88 0.42 -2.73
C ARG A 65 -5.45 -1.00 -2.84
N ARG A 66 -6.31 -1.26 -3.83
CA ARG A 66 -6.76 -2.64 -4.16
C ARG A 66 -5.62 -3.49 -4.71
N ARG A 67 -4.73 -2.90 -5.50
CA ARG A 67 -3.58 -3.61 -6.10
C ARG A 67 -2.37 -3.71 -5.18
N ILE A 68 -2.16 -2.74 -4.29
CA ILE A 68 -1.00 -2.65 -3.42
C ILE A 68 -1.45 -2.74 -1.96
N GLY A 69 -1.40 -3.96 -1.42
CA GLY A 69 -1.71 -4.24 -0.03
C GLY A 69 -0.67 -3.67 0.93
N MET A 70 -1.11 -3.24 2.12
CA MET A 70 -0.24 -2.75 3.18
C MET A 70 -0.65 -3.35 4.52
N VAL A 71 0.32 -3.91 5.22
CA VAL A 71 0.18 -4.38 6.59
C VAL A 71 0.79 -3.33 7.51
N PHE A 72 -0.03 -2.78 8.40
CA PHE A 72 0.41 -1.74 9.33
C PHE A 72 1.06 -2.35 10.57
N GLN A 73 2.05 -1.66 11.11
CA GLN A 73 2.75 -2.05 12.34
C GLN A 73 1.77 -2.25 13.52
N LYS A 74 0.74 -1.39 13.61
CA LYS A 74 -0.35 -1.54 14.56
C LYS A 74 -1.60 -1.97 13.79
N PRO A 75 -2.12 -3.20 14.00
CA PRO A 75 -3.33 -3.64 13.33
C PRO A 75 -4.56 -2.86 13.84
N ASN A 76 -5.55 -2.68 12.97
CA ASN A 76 -6.83 -2.04 13.29
C ASN A 76 -7.99 -2.93 12.80
N PRO A 77 -8.32 -4.02 13.51
CA PRO A 77 -9.38 -4.92 13.11
C PRO A 77 -10.76 -4.26 13.21
N PHE A 78 -11.69 -4.69 12.38
CA PHE A 78 -13.09 -4.29 12.46
C PHE A 78 -13.77 -4.98 13.64
N PRO A 79 -14.86 -4.40 14.20
CA PRO A 79 -15.67 -5.01 15.24
C PRO A 79 -16.51 -6.18 14.67
N LYS A 80 -15.83 -7.25 14.26
CA LYS A 80 -16.33 -8.45 13.60
C LYS A 80 -15.59 -9.67 14.12
N SER A 81 -16.03 -10.87 13.75
CA SER A 81 -15.32 -12.11 14.06
C SER A 81 -13.90 -12.11 13.44
N ILE A 82 -13.02 -12.98 13.95
CA ILE A 82 -11.69 -13.19 13.36
C ILE A 82 -11.83 -13.62 11.89
N TYR A 83 -12.72 -14.58 11.64
CA TYR A 83 -13.03 -15.08 10.30
C TYR A 83 -13.44 -13.94 9.36
N ASP A 84 -14.40 -13.12 9.77
CA ASP A 84 -14.88 -12.01 8.93
C ASP A 84 -13.83 -10.94 8.70
N ASN A 85 -12.89 -10.74 9.62
CA ASN A 85 -11.76 -9.82 9.41
C ASN A 85 -10.82 -10.33 8.32
N VAL A 86 -10.50 -11.63 8.31
CA VAL A 86 -9.63 -12.25 7.29
C VAL A 86 -10.35 -12.32 5.94
N ALA A 87 -11.60 -12.78 5.92
CA ALA A 87 -12.42 -12.90 4.71
C ALA A 87 -12.81 -11.55 4.09
N PHE A 88 -12.71 -10.44 4.83
CA PHE A 88 -13.09 -9.11 4.35
C PHE A 88 -12.33 -8.72 3.07
N GLY A 89 -10.99 -8.86 3.07
CA GLY A 89 -10.15 -8.51 1.93
C GLY A 89 -10.52 -9.27 0.63
N PRO A 90 -10.54 -10.61 0.66
CA PRO A 90 -11.00 -11.42 -0.47
C PRO A 90 -12.41 -11.06 -0.96
N ARG A 91 -13.37 -10.87 -0.06
CA ARG A 91 -14.76 -10.50 -0.41
C ARG A 91 -14.83 -9.17 -1.15
N ILE A 92 -14.17 -8.12 -0.65
CA ILE A 92 -14.19 -6.80 -1.32
C ILE A 92 -13.49 -6.81 -2.68
N ASN A 93 -12.54 -7.73 -2.87
CA ASN A 93 -11.83 -7.94 -4.13
C ASN A 93 -12.57 -8.91 -5.07
N GLY A 94 -13.78 -9.34 -4.72
CA GLY A 94 -14.62 -10.17 -5.57
C GLY A 94 -14.19 -11.63 -5.65
N PHE A 95 -13.46 -12.16 -4.66
CA PHE A 95 -13.14 -13.58 -4.58
C PHE A 95 -14.42 -14.42 -4.49
N ARG A 96 -14.55 -15.41 -5.38
CA ARG A 96 -15.72 -16.30 -5.49
C ARG A 96 -15.43 -17.76 -5.13
N GLY A 97 -14.21 -18.07 -4.71
CA GLY A 97 -13.84 -19.41 -4.25
C GLY A 97 -14.32 -19.67 -2.83
N ASP A 98 -13.94 -20.83 -2.29
CA ASP A 98 -14.18 -21.13 -0.89
C ASP A 98 -13.28 -20.26 0.01
N LEU A 99 -13.89 -19.51 0.91
CA LEU A 99 -13.18 -18.65 1.87
C LEU A 99 -12.51 -19.46 2.98
N ASP A 100 -12.91 -20.72 3.17
CA ASP A 100 -12.32 -21.62 4.15
C ASP A 100 -11.02 -22.27 3.64
N GLU A 101 -10.77 -22.22 2.33
CA GLU A 101 -9.57 -22.75 1.65
C GLU A 101 -8.49 -21.68 1.37
N LEU A 102 -8.67 -20.47 1.90
CA LEU A 102 -7.87 -19.28 1.56
C LEU A 102 -6.52 -19.19 2.28
#